data_AF-A0A1C6FT78-F1
#
_entry.id   AF-A0A1C6FT78-F1
#
_cell.length_a   1.000
_cell.length_b   1.000
_cell.length_c   1.000
_cell.angle_alpha   90.00
_cell.angle_beta   90.00
_cell.angle_gamma   90.00
#
_symmetry.space_group_name_H-M   'P 1'
#
loop_
_entity.id
_entity.type
_entity.pdbx_description
1 polymer ?
#
loop_
_entity_poly.entity_id
_entity_poly.type
_entity_poly.pdbx_seq_one_letter_code
_entity_poly.pdbx_strand_id
1 'polypeptide(L)'
;MLLPQKLCSKLKQYARKEKITAGPIFCTANGNVLSRQQVWRALKKLCIAADVPASKIYPHNLRHLFAMTFYKETGNLAQLADVLGHSSIETTRIYLMTSGEEHRRSLDKLGLV
;
A
#
# COMPACT_ATOMS: atom_id res chain seq x y z
N MET A 1 -6.95 10.99 7.70
CA MET A 1 -5.95 10.17 6.98
C MET A 1 -4.70 10.05 7.83
N LEU A 2 -4.46 8.88 8.42
CA LEU A 2 -3.32 8.65 9.32
C LEU A 2 -2.10 8.26 8.48
N LEU A 3 -1.17 9.18 8.29
CA LEU A 3 0.13 8.86 7.68
C LEU A 3 1.19 8.74 8.78
N PRO A 4 2.02 7.68 8.78
CA PRO A 4 3.10 7.55 9.75
C PRO A 4 4.03 8.77 9.73
N GLN A 5 4.45 9.26 10.90
CA GLN A 5 5.29 10.45 11.02
C GLN A 5 6.57 10.34 10.18
N LYS A 6 7.18 9.16 10.12
CA LYS A 6 8.36 8.87 9.29
C LYS A 6 8.10 9.09 7.80
N LEU A 7 6.92 8.72 7.31
CA LEU A 7 6.52 8.96 5.92
C LEU A 7 6.29 10.46 5.67
N CYS A 8 5.62 11.15 6.59
CA CYS A 8 5.44 12.60 6.52
C CYS A 8 6.80 13.34 6.45
N SER A 9 7.76 12.94 7.27
CA SER A 9 9.11 13.52 7.25
C SER A 9 9.82 13.28 5.91
N LYS A 10 9.72 12.07 5.34
CA LYS A 10 10.28 11.77 4.01
C LYS A 10 9.61 12.57 2.89
N LEU A 11 8.29 12.71 2.92
CA LEU A 11 7.55 13.49 1.94
C LEU A 11 7.89 14.98 2.02
N LYS A 12 8.04 15.54 3.23
CA LYS A 12 8.50 16.92 3.43
C LYS A 12 9.92 17.12 2.91
N GLN A 13 10.83 16.17 3.16
CA GLN A 13 12.20 16.23 2.64
C GLN A 13 12.21 16.21 1.11
N TYR A 14 11.41 15.34 0.50
CA TYR A 14 11.25 15.27 -0.95
C TYR A 14 10.68 16.58 -1.52
N ALA A 15 9.61 17.11 -0.94
CA ALA A 15 9.01 18.38 -1.38
C ALA A 15 10.02 19.55 -1.31
N ARG A 16 10.83 19.63 -0.25
CA ARG A 16 11.90 20.63 -0.14
C ARG A 16 12.96 20.48 -1.23
N LYS A 17 13.39 19.25 -1.52
CA LYS A 17 14.38 18.96 -2.56
C LYS A 17 13.87 19.36 -3.95
N GLU A 18 12.62 19.06 -4.24
CA GLU A 18 11.96 19.38 -5.52
C GLU A 18 11.40 20.82 -5.57
N LYS A 19 11.64 21.64 -4.53
CA LYS A 19 11.14 23.02 -4.38
C LYS A 19 9.62 23.15 -4.51
N ILE A 20 8.89 22.13 -4.06
CA ILE A 20 7.42 22.09 -4.08
C ILE A 20 6.91 22.84 -2.85
N THR A 21 6.25 23.98 -3.09
CA THR A 21 5.64 24.82 -2.04
C THR A 21 4.14 24.65 -1.96
N ALA A 22 3.48 24.29 -3.06
CA ALA A 22 2.05 24.01 -3.14
C ALA A 22 1.73 23.10 -4.35
N GLY A 23 0.56 22.46 -4.33
CA GLY A 23 0.06 21.64 -5.43
C GLY A 23 0.52 20.16 -5.38
N PRO A 24 0.59 19.48 -6.53
CA PRO A 24 0.88 18.04 -6.59
C PRO A 24 2.28 17.71 -6.09
N ILE A 25 2.37 16.73 -5.17
CA ILE A 25 3.66 16.31 -4.60
C ILE A 25 4.54 15.58 -5.63
N PHE A 26 3.94 14.76 -6.51
CA PHE A 26 4.71 14.00 -7.49
C PHE A 26 4.59 14.63 -8.87
N CYS A 27 5.68 15.25 -9.31
CA CYS A 27 5.79 15.89 -10.62
C CYS A 27 6.92 15.25 -11.45
N THR A 28 6.76 15.33 -12.76
CA THR A 28 7.81 15.03 -13.73
C THR A 28 8.90 16.12 -13.69
N ALA A 29 10.06 15.87 -14.30
CA ALA A 29 11.12 16.86 -14.42
C ALA A 29 10.66 18.19 -15.06
N ASN A 30 9.60 18.14 -15.88
CA ASN A 30 9.02 19.30 -16.55
C ASN A 30 7.90 19.97 -15.74
N GLY A 31 7.70 19.58 -14.47
CA GLY A 31 6.69 20.17 -13.58
C GLY A 31 5.26 19.64 -13.75
N ASN A 32 5.00 18.79 -14.76
CA ASN A 32 3.68 18.19 -14.95
C ASN A 32 3.39 17.09 -13.91
N VAL A 33 2.13 16.92 -13.52
CA VAL A 33 1.67 15.84 -12.63
C VAL A 33 2.11 14.49 -13.17
N LEU A 34 2.63 13.63 -12.28
CA LEU A 34 3.08 12.31 -12.66
C LEU A 34 1.89 11.45 -13.14
N SER A 35 1.99 10.92 -14.36
CA SER A 35 0.94 10.05 -14.89
C SER A 35 0.99 8.65 -14.29
N ARG A 36 -0.14 7.93 -14.33
CA ARG A 36 -0.21 6.53 -13.87
C ARG A 36 0.82 5.63 -14.56
N GLN A 37 1.07 5.83 -15.86
CA GLN A 37 2.09 5.08 -16.60
C GLN A 37 3.52 5.39 -16.11
N GLN A 38 3.80 6.63 -15.73
CA GLN A 38 5.10 7.01 -15.18
C GLN A 38 5.33 6.40 -13.79
N VAL A 39 4.29 6.39 -12.94
CA VAL A 39 4.35 5.67 -11.65
C VAL A 39 4.66 4.20 -11.90
N TRP A 40 3.99 3.57 -12.86
CA TRP A 40 4.24 2.18 -13.21
C TRP A 40 5.69 1.95 -13.63
N ARG A 41 6.20 2.77 -14.54
CA ARG A 41 7.61 2.67 -15.01
C ARG A 41 8.59 2.82 -13.84
N ALA A 42 8.32 3.74 -12.92
CA ALA A 42 9.14 3.91 -11.71
C ALA A 42 9.10 2.66 -10.81
N LEU A 43 7.92 2.09 -10.57
CA LEU A 43 7.77 0.85 -9.80
C LEU A 43 8.52 -0.33 -10.44
N LYS A 44 8.43 -0.50 -11.77
CA LYS A 44 9.20 -1.53 -12.47
C LYS A 44 10.71 -1.37 -12.30
N LYS A 45 11.22 -0.14 -12.36
CA LYS A 45 12.65 0.14 -12.10
C LYS A 45 13.06 -0.24 -10.67
N LEU A 46 12.22 0.06 -9.68
CA LEU A 46 12.47 -0.33 -8.30
C LEU A 46 12.51 -1.85 -8.13
N CYS A 47 11.65 -2.59 -8.83
CA CYS A 47 11.67 -4.05 -8.78
C CYS A 47 12.95 -4.66 -9.34
N ILE A 48 13.44 -4.15 -10.47
CA ILE A 48 14.71 -4.60 -11.04
C ILE A 48 15.85 -4.34 -10.04
N ALA A 49 15.87 -3.15 -9.42
CA ALA A 49 16.88 -2.82 -8.41
C ALA A 49 16.78 -3.65 -7.13
N ALA A 50 15.59 -4.18 -6.81
CA ALA A 50 15.32 -4.99 -5.63
C ALA A 50 15.33 -6.51 -5.90
N ASP A 51 15.71 -6.94 -7.11
CA ASP A 51 15.66 -8.34 -7.58
C ASP A 51 14.28 -9.00 -7.43
N VAL A 52 13.21 -8.22 -7.67
CA VAL A 52 11.83 -8.69 -7.65
C VAL A 52 11.32 -8.86 -9.09
N PRO A 53 10.69 -10.01 -9.43
CA PRO A 53 10.12 -10.21 -10.76
C PRO A 53 9.12 -9.12 -11.12
N ALA A 54 9.35 -8.43 -12.24
CA ALA A 54 8.50 -7.33 -12.70
C ALA A 54 7.05 -7.78 -13.01
N SER A 55 6.81 -9.07 -13.22
CA SER A 55 5.48 -9.66 -13.39
C SER A 55 4.65 -9.67 -12.11
N LYS A 56 5.26 -9.47 -10.94
CA LYS A 56 4.57 -9.46 -9.63
C LYS A 56 4.23 -8.05 -9.15
N ILE A 57 4.73 -6.99 -9.81
CA ILE A 57 4.52 -5.62 -9.35
C ILE A 57 3.35 -4.95 -10.06
N TYR A 58 2.30 -4.73 -9.29
CA TYR A 58 1.16 -3.93 -9.68
C TYR A 58 0.73 -3.06 -8.50
N PRO A 59 0.16 -1.86 -8.73
CA PRO A 59 -0.32 -1.01 -7.63
C PRO A 59 -1.28 -1.74 -6.67
N HIS A 60 -2.13 -2.62 -7.21
CA HIS A 60 -3.06 -3.42 -6.39
C HIS A 60 -2.33 -4.44 -5.51
N ASN A 61 -1.21 -5.02 -5.94
CA ASN A 61 -0.42 -5.95 -5.14
C ASN A 61 0.26 -5.26 -3.95
N LEU A 62 0.74 -4.03 -4.13
CA LEU A 62 1.30 -3.25 -3.02
C LEU A 62 0.23 -2.89 -1.98
N ARG A 63 -0.97 -2.52 -2.44
CA ARG A 63 -2.12 -2.29 -1.55
C ARG A 63 -2.53 -3.56 -0.82
N HIS A 64 -2.58 -4.70 -1.52
CA HIS A 64 -2.88 -6.00 -0.92
C HIS A 64 -1.84 -6.40 0.12
N LEU A 65 -0.55 -6.23 -0.19
CA LEU A 65 0.52 -6.51 0.75
C LEU A 65 0.38 -5.65 2.02
N PHE A 66 0.14 -4.35 1.85
CA PHE A 66 -0.13 -3.46 2.99
C PHE A 66 -1.32 -3.93 3.83
N ALA A 67 -2.44 -4.26 3.18
CA ALA A 67 -3.66 -4.71 3.87
C ALA A 67 -3.44 -6.01 4.65
N MET A 68 -2.80 -7.01 4.03
CA MET A 68 -2.47 -8.27 4.67
C MET A 68 -1.49 -8.07 5.84
N THR A 69 -0.41 -7.30 5.65
CA THR A 69 0.56 -7.04 6.72
C THR A 69 -0.08 -6.28 7.89
N PHE A 70 -0.88 -5.25 7.60
CA PHE A 70 -1.57 -4.50 8.65
C PHE A 70 -2.52 -5.40 9.45
N TYR A 71 -3.31 -6.24 8.78
CA TYR A 71 -4.22 -7.16 9.46
C TYR A 71 -3.48 -8.22 10.27
N LYS A 72 -2.38 -8.78 9.75
CA LYS A 72 -1.53 -9.73 10.48
C LYS A 72 -1.00 -9.18 11.79
N GLU A 73 -0.60 -7.91 11.80
CA GLU A 73 -0.02 -7.26 12.99
C GLU A 73 -1.10 -6.78 13.98
N THR A 74 -2.28 -6.36 13.50
CA THR A 74 -3.29 -5.68 14.35
C THR A 74 -4.53 -6.52 14.64
N GLY A 75 -4.83 -7.52 13.80
CA GLY A 75 -6.09 -8.26 13.81
C GLY A 75 -7.34 -7.42 13.54
N ASN A 76 -7.21 -6.13 13.17
CA ASN A 76 -8.31 -5.18 13.18
C ASN A 76 -8.74 -4.76 11.77
N LEU A 77 -9.81 -5.38 11.28
CA LEU A 77 -10.38 -5.11 9.97
C LEU A 77 -11.04 -3.72 9.85
N ALA A 78 -11.63 -3.22 10.94
CA ALA A 78 -12.28 -1.91 10.94
C ALA A 78 -11.24 -0.79 10.77
N GLN A 79 -10.15 -0.84 11.54
CA GLN A 79 -9.04 0.10 11.38
C GLN A 79 -8.39 0.02 10.00
N LEU A 80 -8.31 -1.18 9.41
CA LEU A 80 -7.79 -1.34 8.06
C LEU A 80 -8.68 -0.63 7.02
N ALA A 81 -10.01 -0.73 7.14
CA ALA A 81 -10.94 -0.04 6.25
C ALA A 81 -10.79 1.49 6.34
N ASP A 82 -10.64 2.02 7.55
CA ASP A 82 -10.40 3.46 7.80
C ASP A 82 -9.09 3.94 7.17
N VAL A 83 -8.02 3.15 7.28
CA VAL A 83 -6.70 3.51 6.73
C VAL A 83 -6.68 3.44 5.19
N LEU A 84 -7.40 2.49 4.60
CA LEU A 84 -7.53 2.38 3.14
C LEU A 84 -8.49 3.42 2.55
N GLY A 85 -9.32 4.06 3.38
CA GLY A 85 -10.27 5.09 2.97
C GLY A 85 -11.42 4.55 2.13
N HIS A 86 -11.79 3.28 2.32
CA HIS A 86 -12.92 2.66 1.63
C HIS A 86 -14.18 2.86 2.47
N SER A 87 -15.25 3.40 1.89
CA SER A 87 -16.59 3.47 2.52
C SER A 87 -17.29 2.10 2.62
N SER A 88 -16.69 1.03 2.06
CA SER A 88 -17.24 -0.33 2.11
C SER A 88 -16.24 -1.35 2.66
N ILE A 89 -16.68 -2.07 3.69
CA ILE A 89 -15.99 -3.20 4.34
C ILE A 89 -15.80 -4.39 3.38
N GLU A 90 -16.67 -4.50 2.36
CA GLU A 90 -16.70 -5.62 1.42
C GLU A 90 -15.48 -5.62 0.48
N THR A 91 -15.00 -4.46 0.05
CA THR A 91 -13.76 -4.35 -0.72
C THR A 91 -12.53 -4.69 0.12
N THR A 92 -12.59 -4.49 1.44
CA THR A 92 -11.52 -4.85 2.38
C THR A 92 -11.45 -6.36 2.60
N ARG A 93 -12.60 -7.05 2.59
CA ARG A 93 -12.69 -8.52 2.67
C ARG A 93 -12.03 -9.21 1.47
N ILE A 94 -12.10 -8.64 0.27
CA ILE A 94 -11.45 -9.19 -0.94
C ILE A 94 -9.93 -9.34 -0.75
N TYR A 95 -9.26 -8.43 -0.03
CA TYR A 95 -7.82 -8.51 0.25
C TYR A 95 -7.44 -9.59 1.28
N LEU A 96 -8.42 -10.11 2.03
CA LEU A 96 -8.21 -11.15 3.04
C LEU A 96 -8.66 -12.53 2.56
N MET A 97 -9.64 -12.60 1.65
CA MET A 97 -10.14 -13.88 1.12
C MET A 97 -9.09 -14.64 0.29
N THR A 98 -8.06 -13.97 -0.20
CA THR A 98 -6.95 -14.63 -0.91
C THR A 98 -6.05 -15.44 0.03
N SER A 99 -6.17 -15.28 1.35
CA SER A 99 -5.48 -16.09 2.37
C SER A 99 -6.46 -16.92 3.20
N GLY A 100 -7.29 -17.76 2.54
CA GLY A 100 -8.13 -18.76 3.22
C GLY A 100 -7.35 -19.64 4.23
N GLU A 101 -6.05 -19.82 4.01
CA GLU A 101 -5.13 -20.51 4.93
C GLU A 101 -5.00 -19.84 6.31
N GLU A 102 -5.19 -18.53 6.44
CA GLU A 102 -5.12 -17.83 7.73
C GLU A 102 -6.38 -17.98 8.57
N HIS A 103 -7.54 -18.00 7.92
CA HIS A 103 -8.81 -18.31 8.58
C HIS A 103 -8.78 -19.76 9.07
N ARG A 104 -8.29 -20.69 8.24
CA ARG A 104 -8.13 -22.10 8.60
C ARG A 104 -7.18 -22.28 9.79
N ARG A 105 -6.01 -21.64 9.78
CA ARG A 105 -5.07 -21.66 10.93
C ARG A 105 -5.65 -21.04 12.20
N SER A 106 -6.47 -20.00 12.09
CA SER A 106 -7.11 -19.39 13.26
C SER A 106 -8.21 -20.28 13.83
N LEU A 107 -8.98 -20.95 12.97
CA LEU A 107 -9.95 -21.97 13.37
C LEU A 107 -9.29 -23.18 14.03
N ASP A 108 -8.19 -23.69 13.45
CA ASP A 108 -7.42 -24.79 14.02
C ASP A 108 -6.83 -24.43 15.40
N LYS A 109 -6.47 -23.15 15.62
CA LYS A 109 -5.98 -22.65 16.93
C LYS A 109 -7.07 -22.49 17.99
N LEU A 110 -8.34 -22.41 17.61
CA LEU A 110 -9.45 -22.31 18.56
C LEU A 110 -9.78 -23.66 19.22
N GLY A 111 -9.24 -24.78 18.71
CA GLY A 111 -9.37 -26.10 19.31
C GLY A 111 -10.82 -26.58 19.44
N LEU A 112 -11.69 -26.16 18.51
CA LEU A 112 -13.13 -26.47 18.57
C LEU A 112 -13.50 -27.85 18.02
N VAL A 113 -12.52 -28.66 17.60
CA VAL A 113 -12.63 -30.12 17.38
C VAL A 113 -11.29 -30.76 17.69
#